data_AF-A0A7D5MJD9-F1
#
_entry.id   AF-A0A7D5MJD9-F1
#
_cell.length_a   1.000
_cell.length_b   1.000
_cell.length_c   1.000
_cell.angle_alpha   90.00
_cell.angle_beta   90.00
_cell.angle_gamma   90.00
#
_symmetry.space_group_name_H-M   'P 1'
#
loop_
_entity.id
_entity.type
_entity.pdbx_description
1 polymer ?
#
loop_
_entity_poly.entity_id
_entity_poly.type
_entity_poly.pdbx_seq_one_letter_code
_entity_poly.pdbx_strand_id
1 'polypeptide(L)'
;MNYSSSESLTLNGTGISGGGALLNSSATGATFGGLITLGSSATISGAAGTINISNAGTITGSGFDLTLDGASGGTLASAIGTGSGNVIKSGSGQWILSGTNTFSGTLLLNAGTVRLSSAGALNTSNTVEFGAASTGVLQLNGNTYTIAGLNTNAVVGSPVIENISGSASQLTINTSGNSVYEGVIRNGGAGTTSIGKAGTGSLTLSGNNTYTGSTTLLGGTLNINSATAIGTGTFNINGGTIDNTSAGAITLSTNNPQNWNGNFSFSGTQNLNLGTGAVTPSASRQVTVNAGELTVGGVIGGGAIGITKLGAGTLTLSAANTFSSGFTINAGQVNINHANALGNIAGTFTINGEQSEIQQVVPSLRQTTPCRGVAILHLTEPRI
;
A
#
# COMPACT_ATOMS: atom_id res chain seq x y z
N MET A 1 38.13 -2.44 19.03
CA MET A 1 38.47 -3.80 19.53
C MET A 1 37.49 -4.78 18.92
N ASN A 2 37.97 -5.93 18.46
CA ASN A 2 37.12 -7.02 17.96
C ASN A 2 36.66 -7.83 19.19
N TYR A 3 35.44 -7.60 19.68
CA TYR A 3 34.89 -8.40 20.78
C TYR A 3 34.35 -9.71 20.20
N SER A 4 35.22 -10.59 19.72
CA SER A 4 34.86 -11.97 19.34
C SER A 4 34.54 -12.85 20.56
N SER A 5 34.22 -12.22 21.69
CA SER A 5 33.95 -12.85 22.96
C SER A 5 32.53 -13.47 22.85
N SER A 6 32.42 -14.79 23.04
CA SER A 6 31.14 -15.52 22.99
C SER A 6 30.29 -15.31 24.26
N GLU A 7 30.79 -14.53 25.21
CA GLU A 7 30.16 -14.21 26.48
C GLU A 7 28.87 -13.42 26.28
N SER A 8 27.80 -13.86 26.94
CA SER A 8 26.53 -13.16 26.92
C SER A 8 26.63 -11.79 27.60
N LEU A 9 25.93 -10.81 27.05
CA LEU A 9 25.82 -9.46 27.62
C LEU A 9 24.38 -9.11 27.97
N THR A 10 24.18 -8.54 29.16
CA THR A 10 22.92 -7.87 29.51
C THR A 10 23.07 -6.37 29.28
N LEU A 11 22.31 -5.82 28.35
CA LEU A 11 22.30 -4.39 28.04
C LEU A 11 21.27 -3.65 28.90
N ASN A 12 21.65 -2.47 29.41
CA ASN A 12 20.76 -1.61 30.18
C ASN A 12 20.90 -0.16 29.74
N GLY A 13 19.78 0.48 29.40
CA GLY A 13 19.70 1.89 29.07
C GLY A 13 20.34 2.30 27.74
N THR A 14 20.39 3.60 27.50
CA THR A 14 20.86 4.20 26.24
C THR A 14 22.37 4.47 26.21
N GLY A 15 23.10 4.07 27.25
CA GLY A 15 24.52 4.40 27.41
C GLY A 15 24.78 5.85 27.85
N ILE A 16 26.06 6.20 27.99
CA ILE A 16 26.46 7.56 28.41
C ILE A 16 26.05 8.57 27.34
N SER A 17 25.29 9.59 27.74
CA SER A 17 24.76 10.63 26.85
C SER A 17 23.99 10.10 25.63
N GLY A 18 23.38 8.91 25.75
CA GLY A 18 22.63 8.28 24.66
C GLY A 18 23.50 7.63 23.58
N GLY A 19 24.80 7.47 23.78
CA GLY A 19 25.73 6.93 22.78
C GLY A 19 25.61 5.43 22.51
N GLY A 20 24.72 4.70 23.17
CA GLY A 20 24.60 3.25 23.09
C GLY A 20 25.10 2.53 24.36
N ALA A 21 24.31 1.61 24.90
CA ALA A 21 24.78 0.66 25.92
C ALA A 21 25.80 -0.33 25.33
N LEU A 22 25.69 -0.62 24.02
CA LEU A 22 26.73 -1.25 23.22
C LEU A 22 27.08 -0.33 22.05
N LEU A 23 28.34 0.11 21.98
CA LEU A 23 28.79 1.14 21.05
C LEU A 23 30.08 0.71 20.34
N ASN A 24 30.11 0.87 19.02
CA ASN A 24 31.39 0.95 18.29
C ASN A 24 31.83 2.42 18.11
N SER A 25 32.78 2.84 18.94
CA SER A 25 33.41 4.17 18.90
C SER A 25 34.66 4.23 18.02
N SER A 26 35.08 3.12 17.41
CA SER A 26 36.19 3.07 16.46
C SER A 26 35.71 3.25 15.03
N ALA A 27 36.51 3.90 14.17
CA ALA A 27 36.26 3.95 12.73
C ALA A 27 36.34 2.56 12.05
N THR A 28 37.02 1.59 12.69
CA THR A 28 37.08 0.22 12.21
C THR A 28 35.82 -0.56 12.60
N GLY A 29 35.28 -1.35 11.68
CA GLY A 29 34.17 -2.25 11.97
C GLY A 29 34.49 -3.20 13.12
N ALA A 30 33.51 -3.46 13.98
CA ALA A 30 33.62 -4.36 15.11
C ALA A 30 32.60 -5.51 14.98
N THR A 31 32.95 -6.69 15.48
CA THR A 31 32.03 -7.82 15.63
C THR A 31 31.84 -8.14 17.11
N PHE A 32 30.59 -8.44 17.50
CA PHE A 32 30.22 -9.00 18.80
C PHE A 32 29.56 -10.38 18.61
N GLY A 33 30.16 -11.41 19.20
CA GLY A 33 29.76 -12.81 19.02
C GLY A 33 28.88 -13.40 20.13
N GLY A 34 28.69 -12.69 21.24
CA GLY A 34 27.90 -13.15 22.38
C GLY A 34 26.38 -13.04 22.18
N LEU A 35 25.63 -13.72 23.04
CA LEU A 35 24.18 -13.50 23.17
C LEU A 35 23.89 -12.14 23.83
N ILE A 36 22.74 -11.56 23.54
CA ILE A 36 22.29 -10.29 24.14
C ILE A 36 20.96 -10.49 24.85
N THR A 37 20.87 -9.99 26.08
CA THR A 37 19.63 -9.86 26.84
C THR A 37 19.43 -8.38 27.16
N LEU A 38 18.24 -7.83 26.95
CA LEU A 38 17.88 -6.49 27.41
C LEU A 38 17.37 -6.59 28.85
N GLY A 39 18.09 -5.98 29.79
CA GLY A 39 17.64 -5.82 31.18
C GLY A 39 16.73 -4.60 31.38
N SER A 40 16.74 -3.68 30.41
CA SER A 40 15.84 -2.53 30.23
C SER A 40 15.88 -2.13 28.76
N SER A 41 15.02 -1.20 28.31
CA SER A 41 15.13 -0.63 26.96
C SER A 41 16.56 -0.12 26.72
N ALA A 42 17.17 -0.53 25.61
CA ALA A 42 18.60 -0.32 25.39
C ALA A 42 18.94 0.07 23.95
N THR A 43 20.10 0.68 23.79
CA THR A 43 20.61 1.14 22.51
C THR A 43 21.87 0.39 22.09
N ILE A 44 21.90 -0.10 20.86
CA ILE A 44 23.11 -0.58 20.18
C ILE A 44 23.46 0.47 19.09
N SER A 45 24.68 0.98 19.11
CA SER A 45 25.12 2.06 18.23
C SER A 45 26.37 1.70 17.44
N GLY A 46 26.26 1.69 16.12
CA GLY A 46 27.41 1.71 15.22
C GLY A 46 27.79 3.15 14.91
N ALA A 47 28.45 3.84 15.84
CA ALA A 47 28.70 5.27 15.72
C ALA A 47 29.79 5.58 14.68
N ALA A 48 31.06 5.46 15.07
CA ALA A 48 32.19 5.82 14.21
C ALA A 48 32.49 4.74 13.16
N GLY A 49 32.12 3.50 13.44
CA GLY A 49 32.26 2.36 12.54
C GLY A 49 31.12 1.37 12.75
N THR A 50 30.94 0.44 11.81
CA THR A 50 29.85 -0.53 11.86
C THR A 50 30.00 -1.50 13.05
N ILE A 51 28.88 -1.98 13.60
CA ILE A 51 28.88 -3.09 14.55
C ILE A 51 28.11 -4.28 13.99
N ASN A 52 28.73 -5.46 13.97
CA ASN A 52 28.13 -6.71 13.54
C ASN A 52 27.81 -7.59 14.76
N ILE A 53 26.53 -7.78 15.07
CA ILE A 53 26.08 -8.75 16.07
C ILE A 53 25.94 -10.09 15.36
N SER A 54 26.99 -10.91 15.43
CA SER A 54 27.14 -12.09 14.57
C SER A 54 26.49 -13.36 15.14
N ASN A 55 26.09 -13.34 16.41
CA ASN A 55 25.43 -14.49 17.02
C ASN A 55 24.03 -14.69 16.39
N ALA A 56 23.74 -15.88 15.86
CA ALA A 56 22.44 -16.18 15.26
C ALA A 56 21.33 -16.52 16.29
N GLY A 57 21.64 -16.49 17.58
CA GLY A 57 20.67 -16.65 18.67
C GLY A 57 19.71 -15.47 18.79
N THR A 58 18.99 -15.41 19.91
CA THR A 58 17.93 -14.42 20.10
C THR A 58 18.37 -13.30 21.04
N ILE A 59 18.17 -12.05 20.64
CA ILE A 59 18.14 -10.90 21.53
C ILE A 59 16.84 -10.97 22.34
N THR A 60 16.94 -11.22 23.64
CA THR A 60 15.78 -11.37 24.54
C THR A 60 15.56 -10.12 25.39
N GLY A 61 14.41 -10.01 26.06
CA GLY A 61 14.05 -8.87 26.91
C GLY A 61 12.62 -8.41 26.64
N SER A 62 11.64 -9.19 27.11
CA SER A 62 10.23 -8.98 26.78
C SER A 62 9.73 -7.62 27.24
N GLY A 63 9.14 -6.85 26.32
CA GLY A 63 8.58 -5.53 26.57
C GLY A 63 9.59 -4.38 26.54
N PHE A 64 10.88 -4.67 26.38
CA PHE A 64 11.91 -3.63 26.28
C PHE A 64 12.20 -3.24 24.84
N ASP A 65 12.33 -1.95 24.61
CA ASP A 65 12.66 -1.42 23.29
C ASP A 65 14.13 -1.66 22.97
N LEU A 66 14.41 -2.04 21.73
CA LEU A 66 15.75 -2.09 21.16
C LEU A 66 15.93 -0.92 20.19
N THR A 67 16.78 0.04 20.56
CA THR A 67 17.18 1.13 19.66
C THR A 67 18.44 0.75 18.91
N LEU A 68 18.39 0.88 17.59
CA LEU A 68 19.49 0.70 16.65
C LEU A 68 19.89 2.09 16.14
N ASP A 69 21.06 2.56 16.56
CA ASP A 69 21.53 3.93 16.31
C ASP A 69 22.89 3.96 15.60
N GLY A 70 23.39 5.17 15.35
CA GLY A 70 24.74 5.44 14.87
C GLY A 70 24.79 5.86 13.41
N ALA A 71 25.83 6.62 13.07
CA ALA A 71 26.05 7.11 11.71
C ALA A 71 26.54 6.01 10.75
N SER A 72 27.20 4.99 11.28
CA SER A 72 27.66 3.83 10.49
C SER A 72 26.65 2.70 10.48
N GLY A 73 25.94 2.49 11.60
CA GLY A 73 24.95 1.43 11.76
C GLY A 73 25.58 0.04 11.93
N GLY A 74 24.93 -1.01 11.44
CA GLY A 74 25.35 -2.37 11.73
C GLY A 74 24.51 -3.49 11.13
N THR A 75 24.83 -4.71 11.54
CA THR A 75 24.09 -5.92 11.15
C THR A 75 23.69 -6.68 12.40
N LEU A 76 22.45 -7.18 12.42
CA LEU A 76 21.97 -8.14 13.40
C LEU A 76 21.73 -9.48 12.70
N ALA A 77 22.63 -10.45 12.93
CA ALA A 77 22.37 -11.85 12.60
C ALA A 77 21.39 -12.48 13.60
N SER A 78 21.34 -11.96 14.83
CA SER A 78 20.43 -12.42 15.88
C SER A 78 18.97 -12.18 15.50
N ALA A 79 18.11 -13.12 15.90
CA ALA A 79 16.68 -12.88 15.98
C ALA A 79 16.38 -11.83 17.07
N ILE A 80 15.45 -10.92 16.83
CA ILE A 80 14.94 -9.99 17.84
C ILE A 80 13.67 -10.59 18.45
N GLY A 81 13.73 -10.97 19.73
CA GLY A 81 12.66 -11.63 20.48
C GLY A 81 12.24 -10.86 21.72
N THR A 82 12.07 -9.54 21.60
CA THR A 82 11.73 -8.62 22.69
C THR A 82 10.22 -8.54 22.98
N GLY A 83 9.41 -9.47 22.45
CA GLY A 83 7.96 -9.46 22.63
C GLY A 83 7.33 -8.17 22.12
N SER A 84 6.55 -7.48 22.96
CA SER A 84 5.91 -6.21 22.61
C SER A 84 6.87 -5.01 22.55
N GLY A 85 8.15 -5.19 22.88
CA GLY A 85 9.16 -4.14 22.77
C GLY A 85 9.35 -3.69 21.33
N ASN A 86 9.50 -2.39 21.12
CA ASN A 86 9.69 -1.81 19.80
C ASN A 86 11.12 -2.02 19.31
N VAL A 87 11.29 -2.01 17.99
CA VAL A 87 12.60 -1.85 17.35
C VAL A 87 12.65 -0.44 16.79
N ILE A 88 13.54 0.39 17.32
CA ILE A 88 13.63 1.80 16.98
C ILE A 88 14.90 2.03 16.17
N LYS A 89 14.78 2.50 14.93
CA LYS A 89 15.90 2.92 14.11
C LYS A 89 16.11 4.42 14.25
N SER A 90 17.26 4.80 14.82
CA SER A 90 17.75 6.17 14.95
C SER A 90 19.08 6.34 14.22
N GLY A 91 19.54 7.59 14.09
CA GLY A 91 20.80 7.90 13.41
C GLY A 91 20.75 7.74 11.89
N SER A 92 21.77 8.23 11.20
CA SER A 92 21.82 8.25 9.73
C SER A 92 22.23 6.91 9.10
N GLY A 93 22.84 5.99 9.87
CA GLY A 93 23.40 4.75 9.34
C GLY A 93 22.38 3.73 8.85
N GLN A 94 22.88 2.66 8.24
CA GLN A 94 22.07 1.50 7.83
C GLN A 94 22.14 0.41 8.90
N TRP A 95 20.98 -0.15 9.26
CA TRP A 95 20.88 -1.37 10.05
C TRP A 95 20.29 -2.51 9.22
N ILE A 96 20.99 -3.65 9.20
CA ILE A 96 20.59 -4.84 8.44
C ILE A 96 20.04 -5.88 9.41
N LEU A 97 18.75 -6.21 9.26
CA LEU A 97 18.08 -7.24 10.05
C LEU A 97 18.13 -8.56 9.27
N SER A 98 19.00 -9.47 9.69
CA SER A 98 19.20 -10.78 9.03
C SER A 98 18.57 -11.93 9.81
N GLY A 99 18.26 -11.72 11.09
CA GLY A 99 17.56 -12.71 11.91
C GLY A 99 16.08 -12.90 11.52
N THR A 100 15.54 -14.07 11.89
CA THR A 100 14.10 -14.33 11.88
C THR A 100 13.50 -13.82 13.18
N ASN A 101 12.83 -12.68 13.12
CA ASN A 101 12.42 -11.89 14.27
C ASN A 101 11.03 -12.29 14.78
N THR A 102 10.85 -12.23 16.11
CA THR A 102 9.59 -12.58 16.80
C THR A 102 9.03 -11.45 17.65
N PHE A 103 9.67 -10.27 17.69
CA PHE A 103 9.06 -9.09 18.29
C PHE A 103 7.72 -8.78 17.61
N SER A 104 6.75 -8.34 18.40
CA SER A 104 5.41 -7.93 17.98
C SER A 104 5.19 -6.43 18.11
N GLY A 105 6.14 -5.70 18.73
CA GLY A 105 6.13 -4.24 18.77
C GLY A 105 6.32 -3.60 17.39
N THR A 106 6.34 -2.26 17.39
CA THR A 106 6.50 -1.43 16.19
C THR A 106 7.95 -1.43 15.74
N LEU A 107 8.18 -1.50 14.43
CA LEU A 107 9.43 -1.04 13.81
C LEU A 107 9.29 0.46 13.54
N LEU A 108 9.88 1.28 14.42
CA LEU A 108 9.85 2.74 14.32
C LEU A 108 11.11 3.26 13.63
N LEU A 109 10.98 3.87 12.46
CA LEU A 109 12.09 4.50 11.73
C LEU A 109 12.06 6.01 11.95
N ASN A 110 12.95 6.50 12.81
CA ASN A 110 13.16 7.94 13.01
C ASN A 110 14.13 8.54 12.01
N ALA A 111 15.12 7.77 11.52
CA ALA A 111 16.11 8.22 10.53
C ALA A 111 16.89 7.04 9.89
N GLY A 112 17.65 7.32 8.82
CA GLY A 112 18.57 6.36 8.21
C GLY A 112 17.86 5.18 7.54
N THR A 113 18.53 4.03 7.43
CA THR A 113 18.01 2.89 6.67
C THR A 113 17.84 1.64 7.52
N VAL A 114 16.71 0.93 7.36
CA VAL A 114 16.56 -0.46 7.78
C VAL A 114 16.49 -1.34 6.54
N ARG A 115 17.41 -2.29 6.43
CA ARG A 115 17.40 -3.31 5.38
C ARG A 115 16.97 -4.65 5.94
N LEU A 116 15.89 -5.20 5.41
CA LEU A 116 15.33 -6.48 5.81
C LEU A 116 15.97 -7.60 4.97
N SER A 117 16.96 -8.30 5.52
CA SER A 117 17.77 -9.29 4.79
C SER A 117 17.35 -10.74 5.04
N SER A 118 16.18 -10.95 5.65
CA SER A 118 15.55 -12.25 5.86
C SER A 118 14.05 -12.15 5.65
N ALA A 119 13.42 -13.18 5.05
CA ALA A 119 11.97 -13.26 4.93
C ALA A 119 11.25 -13.23 6.30
N GLY A 120 11.96 -13.59 7.37
CA GLY A 120 11.47 -13.50 8.75
C GLY A 120 11.83 -12.21 9.47
N ALA A 121 12.39 -11.19 8.79
CA ALA A 121 12.82 -9.96 9.44
C ALA A 121 11.65 -9.13 10.01
N LEU A 122 10.45 -9.28 9.45
CA LEU A 122 9.18 -8.78 9.99
C LEU A 122 8.13 -9.89 9.92
N ASN A 123 7.12 -9.80 10.79
CA ASN A 123 5.99 -10.72 10.86
C ASN A 123 4.66 -9.96 10.88
N THR A 124 3.55 -10.72 10.85
CA THR A 124 2.18 -10.19 10.73
C THR A 124 1.72 -9.33 11.90
N SER A 125 2.43 -9.35 13.04
CA SER A 125 2.10 -8.54 14.20
C SER A 125 2.73 -7.15 14.14
N ASN A 126 3.81 -6.99 13.37
CA ASN A 126 4.55 -5.74 13.36
C ASN A 126 3.77 -4.62 12.68
N THR A 127 3.78 -3.45 13.29
CA THR A 127 3.49 -2.19 12.60
C THR A 127 4.80 -1.55 12.17
N VAL A 128 4.86 -0.99 10.98
CA VAL A 128 5.96 -0.12 10.55
C VAL A 128 5.51 1.33 10.69
N GLU A 129 6.29 2.13 11.40
CA GLU A 129 6.01 3.55 11.61
C GLU A 129 7.21 4.41 11.25
N PHE A 130 6.98 5.52 10.57
CA PHE A 130 7.98 6.56 10.30
C PHE A 130 7.63 7.81 11.11
N GLY A 131 8.51 8.18 12.05
CA GLY A 131 8.32 9.30 12.98
C GLY A 131 8.29 10.68 12.29
N ALA A 132 7.95 11.74 13.04
CA ALA A 132 7.47 13.01 12.45
C ALA A 132 8.50 13.79 11.62
N ALA A 133 9.79 13.53 11.84
CA ALA A 133 10.89 14.11 11.07
C ALA A 133 11.62 13.04 10.22
N SER A 134 11.01 11.88 10.03
CA SER A 134 11.68 10.75 9.42
C SER A 134 11.95 10.98 7.94
N THR A 135 13.23 10.85 7.59
CA THR A 135 13.74 10.63 6.23
C THR A 135 14.11 9.15 6.02
N GLY A 136 13.56 8.29 6.89
CA GLY A 136 13.94 6.89 6.97
C GLY A 136 13.64 6.12 5.69
N VAL A 137 14.46 5.10 5.43
CA VAL A 137 14.30 4.20 4.29
C VAL A 137 14.11 2.77 4.80
N LEU A 138 13.02 2.12 4.40
CA LEU A 138 12.82 0.68 4.58
C LEU A 138 13.14 -0.05 3.27
N GLN A 139 14.11 -0.96 3.30
CA GLN A 139 14.53 -1.76 2.15
C GLN A 139 14.05 -3.22 2.30
N LEU A 140 13.19 -3.66 1.37
CA LEU A 140 12.61 -5.02 1.37
C LEU A 140 13.59 -6.11 0.89
N ASN A 141 14.58 -5.71 0.10
CA ASN A 141 15.71 -6.56 -0.34
C ASN A 141 15.29 -7.94 -0.93
N GLY A 142 14.29 -7.97 -1.80
CA GLY A 142 13.84 -9.19 -2.47
C GLY A 142 12.94 -10.10 -1.64
N ASN A 143 12.63 -9.72 -0.40
CA ASN A 143 11.72 -10.45 0.48
C ASN A 143 10.29 -9.88 0.38
N THR A 144 9.32 -10.70 0.76
CA THR A 144 7.90 -10.33 0.83
C THR A 144 7.44 -10.39 2.28
N TYR A 145 6.68 -9.37 2.71
CA TYR A 145 6.23 -9.24 4.10
C TYR A 145 4.74 -8.96 4.17
N THR A 146 4.12 -9.43 5.25
CA THR A 146 2.79 -8.99 5.69
C THR A 146 2.93 -8.36 7.07
N ILE A 147 2.43 -7.14 7.24
CA ILE A 147 2.52 -6.34 8.48
C ILE A 147 1.13 -5.88 8.94
N ALA A 148 0.96 -5.61 10.23
CA ALA A 148 -0.30 -5.19 10.85
C ALA A 148 -0.68 -3.72 10.57
N GLY A 149 0.28 -2.89 10.19
CA GLY A 149 0.02 -1.47 9.93
C GLY A 149 1.20 -0.77 9.29
N LEU A 150 0.93 0.30 8.56
CA LEU A 150 1.93 1.16 7.95
C LEU A 150 1.56 2.62 8.19
N ASN A 151 2.39 3.30 8.98
CA ASN A 151 2.08 4.65 9.44
C ASN A 151 3.24 5.61 9.18
N THR A 152 2.90 6.86 8.88
CA THR A 152 3.83 7.97 8.95
C THR A 152 3.12 9.21 9.46
N ASN A 153 3.84 9.99 10.26
CA ASN A 153 3.53 11.37 10.59
C ASN A 153 4.64 12.32 10.10
N ALA A 154 5.48 11.84 9.17
CA ALA A 154 6.55 12.62 8.57
C ALA A 154 6.02 13.63 7.55
N VAL A 155 6.90 14.52 7.11
CA VAL A 155 6.63 15.38 5.95
C VAL A 155 6.27 14.51 4.74
N VAL A 156 5.17 14.85 4.07
CA VAL A 156 4.70 14.17 2.85
C VAL A 156 5.85 14.05 1.84
N GLY A 157 6.04 12.86 1.30
CA GLY A 157 7.09 12.54 0.33
C GLY A 157 8.49 12.26 0.91
N SER A 158 8.67 12.34 2.24
CA SER A 158 10.00 12.17 2.87
C SER A 158 10.42 10.71 3.07
N PRO A 159 9.72 9.87 3.87
CA PRO A 159 10.16 8.51 4.11
C PRO A 159 10.03 7.67 2.84
N VAL A 160 10.90 6.67 2.69
CA VAL A 160 10.96 5.82 1.50
C VAL A 160 10.75 4.35 1.85
N ILE A 161 9.96 3.66 1.05
CA ILE A 161 9.94 2.19 1.00
C ILE A 161 10.42 1.77 -0.39
N GLU A 162 11.41 0.87 -0.43
CA GLU A 162 11.96 0.38 -1.69
C GLU A 162 12.37 -1.09 -1.64
N ASN A 163 12.38 -1.73 -2.81
CA ASN A 163 13.04 -3.00 -3.02
C ASN A 163 14.34 -2.77 -3.81
N ILE A 164 15.48 -3.13 -3.20
CA ILE A 164 16.81 -2.98 -3.81
C ILE A 164 17.31 -4.24 -4.53
N SER A 165 16.55 -5.34 -4.48
CA SER A 165 16.94 -6.62 -5.08
C SER A 165 16.67 -6.65 -6.59
N GLY A 166 17.25 -7.62 -7.29
CA GLY A 166 16.83 -8.00 -8.65
C GLY A 166 15.54 -8.82 -8.69
N SER A 167 15.16 -9.46 -7.58
CA SER A 167 13.91 -10.20 -7.44
C SER A 167 12.78 -9.27 -7.01
N ALA A 168 11.55 -9.54 -7.47
CA ALA A 168 10.36 -8.82 -7.02
C ALA A 168 10.08 -9.03 -5.52
N SER A 169 9.53 -8.00 -4.88
CA SER A 169 9.11 -7.99 -3.47
C SER A 169 7.68 -7.46 -3.35
N GLN A 170 6.94 -7.94 -2.34
CA GLN A 170 5.65 -7.36 -1.96
C GLN A 170 5.62 -6.98 -0.48
N LEU A 171 5.06 -5.81 -0.17
CA LEU A 171 4.67 -5.43 1.18
C LEU A 171 3.15 -5.43 1.28
N THR A 172 2.60 -6.32 2.09
CA THR A 172 1.16 -6.41 2.37
C THR A 172 0.83 -5.79 3.72
N ILE A 173 -0.07 -4.81 3.72
CA ILE A 173 -0.56 -4.14 4.91
C ILE A 173 -1.89 -4.77 5.30
N ASN A 174 -1.87 -5.63 6.32
CA ASN A 174 -3.02 -6.34 6.87
C ASN A 174 -3.60 -5.60 8.10
N THR A 175 -4.01 -4.36 7.89
CA THR A 175 -4.47 -3.50 8.99
C THR A 175 -5.94 -3.69 9.31
N SER A 176 -6.27 -3.72 10.60
CA SER A 176 -7.64 -3.69 11.13
C SER A 176 -8.12 -2.28 11.49
N GLY A 177 -7.20 -1.32 11.61
CA GLY A 177 -7.46 0.08 11.90
C GLY A 177 -7.16 1.00 10.71
N ASN A 178 -6.72 2.22 10.98
CA ASN A 178 -6.34 3.18 9.96
C ASN A 178 -4.82 3.21 9.84
N SER A 179 -4.31 2.92 8.65
CA SER A 179 -2.91 3.09 8.26
C SER A 179 -2.79 4.26 7.30
N VAL A 180 -1.84 5.16 7.54
CA VAL A 180 -1.59 6.32 6.68
C VAL A 180 -0.13 6.35 6.26
N TYR A 181 0.12 6.27 4.95
CA TYR A 181 1.45 6.41 4.40
C TYR A 181 1.50 7.50 3.33
N GLU A 182 2.25 8.56 3.65
CA GLU A 182 2.41 9.75 2.82
C GLU A 182 3.82 9.88 2.24
N GLY A 183 4.69 8.89 2.47
CA GLY A 183 6.03 8.81 1.89
C GLY A 183 6.05 8.31 0.44
N VAL A 184 7.24 8.02 -0.07
CA VAL A 184 7.46 7.52 -1.43
C VAL A 184 7.73 6.02 -1.42
N ILE A 185 6.94 5.28 -2.18
CA ILE A 185 7.18 3.88 -2.52
C ILE A 185 7.76 3.84 -3.93
N ARG A 186 8.93 3.21 -4.08
CA ARG A 186 9.62 3.12 -5.37
C ARG A 186 10.32 1.77 -5.55
N ASN A 187 10.80 1.52 -6.77
CA ASN A 187 11.84 0.51 -6.96
C ASN A 187 13.19 1.12 -6.51
N GLY A 188 14.01 0.31 -5.85
CA GLY A 188 15.40 0.64 -5.50
C GLY A 188 16.43 -0.17 -6.29
N GLY A 189 15.99 -1.23 -6.99
CA GLY A 189 16.79 -2.12 -7.83
C GLY A 189 16.00 -2.58 -9.07
N ALA A 190 16.48 -3.63 -9.73
CA ALA A 190 15.83 -4.15 -10.95
C ALA A 190 14.52 -4.91 -10.66
N GLY A 191 14.39 -5.47 -9.46
CA GLY A 191 13.18 -6.12 -8.98
C GLY A 191 12.11 -5.10 -8.62
N THR A 192 10.85 -5.46 -8.89
CA THR A 192 9.72 -4.56 -8.61
C THR A 192 9.39 -4.52 -7.12
N THR A 193 8.92 -3.36 -6.65
CA THR A 193 8.19 -3.23 -5.37
C THR A 193 6.70 -3.33 -5.66
N SER A 194 5.97 -4.21 -4.96
CA SER A 194 4.51 -4.36 -5.04
C SER A 194 3.86 -4.09 -3.69
N ILE A 195 2.61 -3.62 -3.69
CA ILE A 195 1.85 -3.30 -2.47
C ILE A 195 0.58 -4.14 -2.39
N GLY A 196 0.31 -4.72 -1.23
CA GLY A 196 -0.94 -5.39 -0.92
C GLY A 196 -1.70 -4.63 0.17
N LYS A 197 -3.02 -4.44 -0.02
CA LYS A 197 -3.92 -3.97 1.03
C LYS A 197 -4.84 -5.11 1.45
N ALA A 198 -4.63 -5.60 2.67
CA ALA A 198 -5.44 -6.62 3.34
C ALA A 198 -6.04 -6.07 4.65
N GLY A 199 -6.70 -6.94 5.40
CA GLY A 199 -7.36 -6.57 6.65
C GLY A 199 -8.61 -5.72 6.45
N THR A 200 -9.41 -5.60 7.50
CA THR A 200 -10.71 -4.91 7.47
C THR A 200 -10.60 -3.39 7.54
N GLY A 201 -9.44 -2.87 7.93
CA GLY A 201 -9.17 -1.45 8.11
C GLY A 201 -8.93 -0.68 6.81
N SER A 202 -8.43 0.55 6.93
CA SER A 202 -8.10 1.43 5.82
C SER A 202 -6.60 1.63 5.66
N LEU A 203 -6.13 1.74 4.41
CA LEU A 203 -4.79 2.22 4.07
C LEU A 203 -4.94 3.46 3.20
N THR A 204 -4.40 4.57 3.66
CA THR A 204 -4.30 5.81 2.87
C THR A 204 -2.92 5.91 2.25
N LEU A 205 -2.87 6.05 0.93
CA LEU A 205 -1.67 6.36 0.18
C LEU A 205 -1.79 7.78 -0.39
N SER A 206 -1.09 8.74 0.21
CA SER A 206 -1.08 10.14 -0.22
C SER A 206 0.19 10.53 -0.98
N GLY A 207 1.24 9.71 -0.90
CA GLY A 207 2.54 10.02 -1.51
C GLY A 207 2.60 9.78 -3.01
N ASN A 208 3.59 10.40 -3.65
CA ASN A 208 3.84 10.26 -5.08
C ASN A 208 4.70 9.02 -5.33
N ASN A 209 4.05 7.91 -5.65
CA ASN A 209 4.72 6.62 -5.76
C ASN A 209 5.16 6.32 -7.21
N THR A 210 6.30 5.64 -7.37
CA THR A 210 6.91 5.31 -8.67
C THR A 210 7.25 3.83 -8.83
N TYR A 211 6.84 2.97 -7.89
CA TYR A 211 7.03 1.54 -8.02
C TYR A 211 6.26 0.97 -9.21
N THR A 212 6.85 -0.03 -9.86
CA THR A 212 6.29 -0.64 -11.08
C THR A 212 5.63 -1.99 -10.83
N GLY A 213 5.77 -2.55 -9.61
CA GLY A 213 5.01 -3.72 -9.19
C GLY A 213 3.54 -3.38 -8.98
N SER A 214 2.72 -4.42 -8.79
CA SER A 214 1.28 -4.25 -8.68
C SER A 214 0.85 -3.64 -7.34
N THR A 215 -0.29 -2.97 -7.35
CA THR A 215 -1.10 -2.72 -6.15
C THR A 215 -2.23 -3.74 -6.12
N THR A 216 -2.39 -4.47 -5.03
CA THR A 216 -3.46 -5.47 -4.89
C THR A 216 -4.35 -5.15 -3.70
N LEU A 217 -5.63 -4.86 -3.96
CA LEU A 217 -6.66 -4.72 -2.94
C LEU A 217 -7.29 -6.09 -2.67
N LEU A 218 -6.90 -6.69 -1.54
CA LEU A 218 -7.40 -7.98 -1.05
C LEU A 218 -8.66 -7.79 -0.18
N GLY A 219 -8.77 -6.67 0.54
CA GLY A 219 -9.91 -6.36 1.40
C GLY A 219 -9.76 -5.03 2.17
N GLY A 220 -10.81 -4.66 2.91
CA GLY A 220 -10.91 -3.37 3.61
C GLY A 220 -10.97 -2.20 2.63
N THR A 221 -10.43 -1.05 3.04
CA THR A 221 -10.46 0.19 2.22
C THR A 221 -9.07 0.64 1.79
N LEU A 222 -8.90 0.97 0.52
CA LEU A 222 -7.72 1.67 -0.01
C LEU A 222 -8.11 3.12 -0.39
N ASN A 223 -7.57 4.10 0.33
CA ASN A 223 -7.75 5.51 -0.01
C ASN A 223 -6.60 5.94 -0.95
N ILE A 224 -6.95 6.31 -2.17
CA ILE A 224 -6.04 6.74 -3.24
C ILE A 224 -6.04 8.27 -3.24
N ASN A 225 -5.08 8.87 -2.54
CA ASN A 225 -5.06 10.30 -2.23
C ASN A 225 -3.99 11.09 -3.00
N SER A 226 -3.39 10.51 -4.04
CA SER A 226 -2.54 11.20 -5.02
C SER A 226 -2.71 10.60 -6.42
N ALA A 227 -2.45 11.42 -7.46
CA ALA A 227 -2.54 11.03 -8.87
C ALA A 227 -1.56 9.91 -9.27
N THR A 228 -0.58 9.57 -8.44
CA THR A 228 0.35 8.44 -8.62
C THR A 228 0.40 7.53 -7.38
N ALA A 229 -0.59 7.61 -6.48
CA ALA A 229 -0.57 6.91 -5.19
C ALA A 229 -0.40 5.38 -5.31
N ILE A 230 -0.86 4.78 -6.39
CA ILE A 230 -0.76 3.32 -6.61
C ILE A 230 0.38 2.92 -7.55
N GLY A 231 1.38 3.79 -7.75
CA GLY A 231 2.50 3.53 -8.64
C GLY A 231 2.06 3.35 -10.09
N THR A 232 2.86 2.65 -10.91
CA THR A 232 2.60 2.48 -12.36
C THR A 232 2.23 1.05 -12.74
N GLY A 233 2.28 0.09 -11.80
CA GLY A 233 1.95 -1.30 -12.06
C GLY A 233 0.44 -1.56 -12.15
N THR A 234 0.05 -2.80 -12.45
CA THR A 234 -1.36 -3.19 -12.52
C THR A 234 -2.05 -3.03 -11.16
N PHE A 235 -3.26 -2.48 -11.16
CA PHE A 235 -4.14 -2.44 -10.00
C PHE A 235 -5.06 -3.67 -9.99
N ASN A 236 -4.82 -4.59 -9.07
CA ASN A 236 -5.64 -5.79 -8.89
C ASN A 236 -6.69 -5.54 -7.80
N ILE A 237 -7.97 -5.60 -8.16
CA ILE A 237 -9.10 -5.40 -7.25
C ILE A 237 -9.73 -6.76 -7.00
N ASN A 238 -9.34 -7.43 -5.91
CA ASN A 238 -9.89 -8.75 -5.52
C ASN A 238 -11.14 -8.63 -4.64
N GLY A 239 -11.51 -7.41 -4.25
CA GLY A 239 -12.67 -7.10 -3.41
C GLY A 239 -12.49 -5.74 -2.72
N GLY A 240 -13.26 -5.50 -1.68
CA GLY A 240 -13.07 -4.34 -0.79
C GLY A 240 -13.62 -3.02 -1.31
N THR A 241 -13.13 -1.94 -0.73
CA THR A 241 -13.55 -0.56 -1.01
C THR A 241 -12.38 0.28 -1.47
N ILE A 242 -12.60 1.13 -2.46
CA ILE A 242 -11.69 2.20 -2.86
C ILE A 242 -12.31 3.53 -2.43
N ASP A 243 -11.48 4.50 -2.07
CA ASP A 243 -11.95 5.86 -1.83
C ASP A 243 -10.89 6.89 -2.26
N ASN A 244 -11.31 8.14 -2.35
CA ASN A 244 -10.45 9.31 -2.37
C ASN A 244 -10.89 10.21 -1.21
N THR A 245 -10.07 10.28 -0.17
CA THR A 245 -10.33 11.09 1.03
C THR A 245 -9.48 12.36 1.07
N SER A 246 -8.89 12.75 -0.07
CA SER A 246 -8.14 14.00 -0.20
C SER A 246 -9.07 15.22 -0.18
N ALA A 247 -8.50 16.44 -0.29
CA ALA A 247 -9.29 17.66 -0.31
C ALA A 247 -10.13 17.86 -1.59
N GLY A 248 -9.89 17.09 -2.65
CA GLY A 248 -10.50 17.33 -3.96
C GLY A 248 -10.58 16.08 -4.85
N ALA A 249 -11.10 16.26 -6.06
CA ALA A 249 -11.12 15.18 -7.04
C ALA A 249 -9.70 14.77 -7.46
N ILE A 250 -9.51 13.48 -7.70
CA ILE A 250 -8.23 12.93 -8.18
C ILE A 250 -8.43 12.22 -9.51
N THR A 251 -7.50 12.43 -10.44
CA THR A 251 -7.33 11.60 -11.63
C THR A 251 -5.99 10.90 -11.58
N LEU A 252 -5.98 9.57 -11.70
CA LEU A 252 -4.74 8.81 -11.82
C LEU A 252 -4.06 9.14 -13.15
N SER A 253 -2.88 9.75 -13.06
CA SER A 253 -2.05 10.10 -14.22
C SER A 253 -1.29 8.90 -14.79
N THR A 254 -1.16 7.85 -14.00
CA THR A 254 -0.43 6.61 -14.30
C THR A 254 -1.20 5.65 -15.19
N ASN A 255 -2.52 5.85 -15.34
CA ASN A 255 -3.39 5.02 -16.19
C ASN A 255 -3.16 3.51 -15.98
N ASN A 256 -3.10 3.08 -14.73
CA ASN A 256 -2.77 1.71 -14.35
C ASN A 256 -3.74 0.73 -15.03
N PRO A 257 -3.25 -0.34 -15.68
CA PRO A 257 -4.11 -1.47 -16.04
C PRO A 257 -4.83 -1.99 -14.80
N GLN A 258 -6.09 -2.42 -14.95
CA GLN A 258 -6.92 -2.84 -13.83
C GLN A 258 -7.40 -4.27 -14.04
N ASN A 259 -7.25 -5.11 -13.01
CA ASN A 259 -7.85 -6.44 -12.99
C ASN A 259 -9.01 -6.43 -11.99
N TRP A 260 -10.23 -6.62 -12.46
CA TRP A 260 -11.41 -6.71 -11.60
C TRP A 260 -11.67 -8.17 -11.25
N ASN A 261 -11.06 -8.61 -10.14
CA ASN A 261 -11.04 -9.98 -9.64
C ASN A 261 -12.05 -10.26 -8.52
N GLY A 262 -12.59 -9.23 -7.88
CA GLY A 262 -13.78 -9.28 -7.02
C GLY A 262 -14.86 -8.28 -7.43
N ASN A 263 -16.01 -8.34 -6.78
CA ASN A 263 -16.92 -7.19 -6.71
C ASN A 263 -16.31 -6.16 -5.77
N PHE A 264 -16.49 -4.87 -6.03
CA PHE A 264 -15.89 -3.83 -5.20
C PHE A 264 -16.82 -2.64 -5.04
N SER A 265 -16.52 -1.85 -4.02
CA SER A 265 -17.20 -0.60 -3.73
C SER A 265 -16.28 0.59 -3.92
N PHE A 266 -16.86 1.72 -4.27
CA PHE A 266 -16.29 3.04 -4.12
C PHE A 266 -17.11 3.80 -3.09
N SER A 267 -16.45 4.27 -2.04
CA SER A 267 -17.11 5.02 -0.96
C SER A 267 -17.60 6.37 -1.46
N GLY A 268 -16.72 7.14 -2.13
CA GLY A 268 -17.09 8.37 -2.79
C GLY A 268 -17.07 9.59 -1.88
N THR A 269 -16.08 9.67 -0.99
CA THR A 269 -15.83 10.88 -0.19
C THR A 269 -15.53 12.06 -1.10
N GLN A 270 -14.65 11.89 -2.09
CA GLN A 270 -14.41 12.80 -3.21
C GLN A 270 -14.35 12.01 -4.52
N ASN A 271 -14.55 12.69 -5.66
CA ASN A 271 -14.50 12.04 -6.97
C ASN A 271 -13.14 11.40 -7.25
N LEU A 272 -13.16 10.24 -7.91
CA LEU A 272 -11.95 9.52 -8.30
C LEU A 272 -12.06 9.05 -9.75
N ASN A 273 -11.08 9.41 -10.56
CA ASN A 273 -10.90 8.90 -11.91
C ASN A 273 -9.71 7.94 -11.94
N LEU A 274 -9.96 6.68 -12.27
CA LEU A 274 -8.96 5.61 -12.32
C LEU A 274 -8.08 5.66 -13.60
N GLY A 275 -8.27 6.68 -14.44
CA GLY A 275 -7.50 6.88 -15.67
C GLY A 275 -7.94 5.98 -16.82
N THR A 276 -7.12 5.92 -17.87
CA THR A 276 -7.41 5.23 -19.13
C THR A 276 -6.83 3.81 -19.22
N GLY A 277 -6.28 3.28 -18.13
CA GLY A 277 -5.70 1.94 -18.12
C GLY A 277 -6.73 0.85 -18.43
N ALA A 278 -6.35 -0.11 -19.27
CA ALA A 278 -7.26 -1.18 -19.70
C ALA A 278 -7.79 -1.98 -18.51
N VAL A 279 -9.07 -2.32 -18.55
CA VAL A 279 -9.78 -3.03 -17.47
C VAL A 279 -10.11 -4.44 -17.92
N THR A 280 -9.65 -5.43 -17.14
CA THR A 280 -9.86 -6.86 -17.37
C THR A 280 -10.67 -7.46 -16.21
N PRO A 281 -11.99 -7.60 -16.34
CA PRO A 281 -12.80 -8.35 -15.39
C PRO A 281 -12.59 -9.86 -15.58
N SER A 282 -12.51 -10.63 -14.49
CA SER A 282 -12.37 -12.10 -14.58
C SER A 282 -13.70 -12.87 -14.57
N ALA A 283 -14.83 -12.18 -14.41
CA ALA A 283 -16.20 -12.68 -14.49
C ALA A 283 -17.15 -11.47 -14.51
N SER A 284 -18.47 -11.67 -14.59
CA SER A 284 -19.45 -10.58 -14.34
C SER A 284 -19.19 -9.90 -12.99
N ARG A 285 -19.24 -8.56 -12.98
CA ARG A 285 -18.85 -7.75 -11.81
C ARG A 285 -19.97 -6.83 -11.34
N GLN A 286 -20.01 -6.68 -10.03
CA GLN A 286 -20.74 -5.61 -9.36
C GLN A 286 -19.77 -4.49 -8.99
N VAL A 287 -20.13 -3.26 -9.36
CA VAL A 287 -19.44 -2.03 -8.99
C VAL A 287 -20.42 -1.18 -8.20
N THR A 288 -20.20 -1.08 -6.89
CA THR A 288 -21.04 -0.27 -6.00
C THR A 288 -20.41 1.11 -5.85
N VAL A 289 -21.07 2.17 -6.33
CA VAL A 289 -20.64 3.56 -6.14
C VAL A 289 -21.56 4.19 -5.13
N ASN A 290 -21.14 4.28 -3.86
CA ASN A 290 -22.01 4.72 -2.77
C ASN A 290 -22.37 6.20 -2.88
N ALA A 291 -21.36 7.06 -3.11
CA ALA A 291 -21.49 8.50 -3.31
C ALA A 291 -20.48 9.00 -4.34
N GLY A 292 -20.48 10.30 -4.63
CA GLY A 292 -19.55 10.94 -5.55
C GLY A 292 -19.57 10.36 -6.97
N GLU A 293 -18.51 10.65 -7.73
CA GLU A 293 -18.29 10.08 -9.06
C GLU A 293 -17.04 9.18 -9.08
N LEU A 294 -17.22 7.94 -9.55
CA LEU A 294 -16.13 7.05 -9.97
C LEU A 294 -16.04 7.06 -11.49
N THR A 295 -14.92 7.52 -12.05
CA THR A 295 -14.65 7.44 -13.49
C THR A 295 -13.75 6.25 -13.82
N VAL A 296 -14.20 5.44 -14.77
CA VAL A 296 -13.42 4.38 -15.43
C VAL A 296 -13.19 4.81 -16.87
N GLY A 297 -11.99 5.33 -17.13
CA GLY A 297 -11.62 5.88 -18.43
C GLY A 297 -11.09 4.85 -19.43
N GLY A 298 -10.65 3.69 -18.96
CA GLY A 298 -10.11 2.63 -19.81
C GLY A 298 -11.17 1.67 -20.35
N VAL A 299 -10.82 0.95 -21.42
CA VAL A 299 -11.69 -0.08 -22.02
C VAL A 299 -11.91 -1.21 -21.03
N ILE A 300 -13.17 -1.46 -20.68
CA ILE A 300 -13.62 -2.65 -19.97
C ILE A 300 -13.80 -3.78 -20.99
N GLY A 301 -12.82 -4.69 -20.98
CA GLY A 301 -12.81 -5.91 -21.78
C GLY A 301 -13.69 -7.03 -21.20
N GLY A 302 -13.63 -8.21 -21.81
CA GLY A 302 -14.12 -9.44 -21.17
C GLY A 302 -15.10 -10.30 -21.96
N GLY A 303 -15.49 -9.95 -23.19
CA GLY A 303 -16.42 -10.79 -23.98
C GLY A 303 -17.73 -11.03 -23.22
N ALA A 304 -18.13 -12.31 -23.02
CA ALA A 304 -19.38 -12.72 -22.36
C ALA A 304 -19.42 -12.47 -20.83
N ILE A 305 -19.13 -11.24 -20.41
CA ILE A 305 -19.16 -10.73 -19.05
C ILE A 305 -20.19 -9.60 -18.97
N GLY A 306 -20.86 -9.46 -17.82
CA GLY A 306 -21.80 -8.37 -17.54
C GLY A 306 -21.30 -7.46 -16.42
N ILE A 307 -21.74 -6.20 -16.43
CA ILE A 307 -21.42 -5.22 -15.37
C ILE A 307 -22.71 -4.74 -14.72
N THR A 308 -22.75 -4.77 -13.39
CA THR A 308 -23.87 -4.28 -12.59
C THR A 308 -23.41 -3.09 -11.74
N LYS A 309 -24.04 -1.95 -11.92
CA LYS A 309 -23.87 -0.75 -11.11
C LYS A 309 -24.85 -0.76 -9.92
N LEU A 310 -24.32 -0.56 -8.72
CA LEU A 310 -25.09 -0.33 -7.48
C LEU A 310 -24.67 0.98 -6.80
N GLY A 311 -25.35 1.34 -5.70
CA GLY A 311 -25.08 2.53 -4.89
C GLY A 311 -25.59 3.82 -5.53
N ALA A 312 -25.79 4.87 -4.71
CA ALA A 312 -26.46 6.10 -5.12
C ALA A 312 -25.59 7.06 -5.96
N GLY A 313 -24.26 6.90 -5.93
CA GLY A 313 -23.32 7.73 -6.68
C GLY A 313 -23.31 7.47 -8.18
N THR A 314 -22.41 8.17 -8.89
CA THR A 314 -22.27 8.14 -10.34
C THR A 314 -21.10 7.27 -10.80
N LEU A 315 -21.35 6.37 -11.75
CA LEU A 315 -20.29 5.65 -12.48
C LEU A 315 -20.13 6.25 -13.87
N THR A 316 -18.97 6.80 -14.18
CA THR A 316 -18.66 7.37 -15.50
C THR A 316 -17.83 6.40 -16.32
N LEU A 317 -18.33 6.03 -17.50
CA LEU A 317 -17.68 5.14 -18.46
C LEU A 317 -17.28 5.93 -19.70
N SER A 318 -15.97 6.03 -19.97
CA SER A 318 -15.46 6.91 -21.04
C SER A 318 -14.90 6.21 -22.26
N ALA A 319 -14.75 4.88 -22.24
CA ALA A 319 -14.15 4.12 -23.32
C ALA A 319 -15.17 3.32 -24.16
N ALA A 320 -14.72 2.85 -25.32
CA ALA A 320 -15.42 1.85 -26.13
C ALA A 320 -15.28 0.48 -25.48
N ASN A 321 -16.25 0.08 -24.67
CA ASN A 321 -16.19 -1.17 -23.92
C ASN A 321 -16.59 -2.37 -24.78
N THR A 322 -16.09 -3.56 -24.43
CA THR A 322 -16.25 -4.78 -25.25
C THR A 322 -16.85 -5.98 -24.49
N PHE A 323 -17.32 -5.78 -23.26
CA PHE A 323 -18.16 -6.78 -22.58
C PHE A 323 -19.52 -6.92 -23.29
N SER A 324 -20.17 -8.08 -23.20
CA SER A 324 -21.31 -8.43 -24.06
C SER A 324 -22.48 -9.14 -23.36
N SER A 325 -22.38 -9.51 -22.08
CA SER A 325 -23.50 -10.13 -21.34
C SER A 325 -24.44 -9.10 -20.70
N GLY A 326 -24.34 -7.83 -21.10
CA GLY A 326 -25.25 -6.76 -20.69
C GLY A 326 -24.69 -5.84 -19.59
N PHE A 327 -25.43 -4.76 -19.37
CA PHE A 327 -25.13 -3.76 -18.34
C PHE A 327 -26.40 -3.49 -17.53
N THR A 328 -26.30 -3.57 -16.20
CA THR A 328 -27.43 -3.39 -15.29
C THR A 328 -27.20 -2.21 -14.36
N ILE A 329 -28.18 -1.32 -14.23
CA ILE A 329 -28.21 -0.26 -13.22
C ILE A 329 -29.25 -0.64 -12.17
N ASN A 330 -28.80 -0.96 -10.97
CA ASN A 330 -29.68 -1.21 -9.82
C ASN A 330 -29.94 0.06 -9.00
N ALA A 331 -28.98 0.99 -8.96
CA ALA A 331 -29.12 2.28 -8.28
C ALA A 331 -28.11 3.32 -8.79
N GLY A 332 -28.45 4.59 -8.60
CA GLY A 332 -27.62 5.75 -8.90
C GLY A 332 -27.49 6.05 -10.39
N GLN A 333 -26.48 6.83 -10.74
CA GLN A 333 -26.33 7.35 -12.10
C GLN A 333 -25.19 6.63 -12.86
N VAL A 334 -25.33 6.57 -14.18
CA VAL A 334 -24.26 6.17 -15.09
C VAL A 334 -24.06 7.23 -16.17
N ASN A 335 -22.85 7.77 -16.25
CA ASN A 335 -22.46 8.70 -17.30
C ASN A 335 -21.80 7.95 -18.45
N ILE A 336 -22.31 8.16 -19.66
CA ILE A 336 -21.85 7.49 -20.89
C ILE A 336 -21.15 8.54 -21.76
N ASN A 337 -19.81 8.48 -21.79
CA ASN A 337 -18.99 9.42 -22.56
C ASN A 337 -18.47 8.82 -23.88
N HIS A 338 -18.96 7.62 -24.24
CA HIS A 338 -18.63 6.97 -25.51
C HIS A 338 -19.82 6.16 -26.03
N ALA A 339 -20.02 6.08 -27.35
CA ALA A 339 -21.16 5.38 -27.97
C ALA A 339 -21.25 3.89 -27.54
N ASN A 340 -20.09 3.23 -27.39
CA ASN A 340 -19.97 1.85 -26.94
C ASN A 340 -19.63 1.73 -25.43
N ALA A 341 -19.90 2.74 -24.59
CA ALA A 341 -19.52 2.67 -23.17
C ALA A 341 -20.30 1.59 -22.39
N LEU A 342 -21.45 1.15 -22.88
CA LEU A 342 -22.19 0.04 -22.28
C LEU A 342 -21.85 -1.34 -22.88
N GLY A 343 -20.73 -1.46 -23.60
CA GLY A 343 -20.29 -2.72 -24.18
C GLY A 343 -20.90 -3.00 -25.56
N ASN A 344 -20.56 -4.16 -26.12
CA ASN A 344 -21.22 -4.68 -27.32
C ASN A 344 -22.54 -5.33 -26.88
N ILE A 345 -23.64 -4.60 -27.00
CA ILE A 345 -24.95 -4.95 -26.44
C ILE A 345 -25.62 -6.08 -27.25
N ALA A 346 -25.01 -7.27 -27.27
CA ALA A 346 -25.71 -8.51 -27.60
C ALA A 346 -26.53 -9.04 -26.40
N GLY A 347 -26.29 -8.52 -25.20
CA GLY A 347 -27.03 -8.80 -23.96
C GLY A 347 -28.10 -7.75 -23.62
N THR A 348 -28.74 -7.89 -22.45
CA THR A 348 -29.78 -6.96 -21.99
C THR A 348 -29.20 -5.74 -21.27
N PHE A 349 -29.72 -4.56 -21.58
CA PHE A 349 -29.54 -3.37 -20.74
C PHE A 349 -30.74 -3.28 -19.78
N THR A 350 -30.48 -3.23 -18.47
CA THR A 350 -31.53 -3.30 -17.44
C THR A 350 -31.41 -2.13 -16.47
N ILE A 351 -32.55 -1.49 -16.15
CA ILE A 351 -32.67 -0.46 -15.10
C ILE A 351 -33.70 -0.96 -14.08
N ASN A 352 -33.27 -1.21 -12.83
CA ASN A 352 -34.11 -1.84 -11.80
C ASN A 352 -34.58 -0.90 -10.67
N GLY A 353 -34.01 0.32 -10.53
CA GLY A 353 -34.29 1.21 -9.38
C GLY A 353 -34.94 2.54 -9.75
N GLU A 354 -35.80 3.06 -8.87
CA GLU A 354 -36.59 4.30 -9.07
C GLU A 354 -35.77 5.60 -9.23
N GLN A 355 -34.49 5.58 -8.85
CA GLN A 355 -33.53 6.71 -8.97
C GLN A 355 -32.34 6.36 -9.89
N SER A 356 -32.55 5.46 -10.85
CA SER A 356 -31.52 5.04 -11.79
C SER A 356 -31.59 5.87 -13.07
N GLU A 357 -30.52 6.59 -13.40
CA GLU A 357 -30.47 7.51 -14.53
C GLU A 357 -29.24 7.27 -15.43
N ILE A 358 -29.41 7.49 -16.73
CA ILE A 358 -28.30 7.64 -17.67
C ILE A 358 -28.17 9.12 -18.02
N GLN A 359 -27.00 9.69 -17.77
CA GLN A 359 -26.62 10.99 -18.32
C GLN A 359 -25.70 10.77 -19.53
N GLN A 360 -26.12 11.26 -20.69
CA GLN A 360 -25.39 11.12 -21.94
C GLN A 360 -24.71 12.44 -22.32
N VAL A 361 -23.43 12.38 -22.72
CA VAL A 361 -22.67 13.56 -23.23
C VAL A 361 -22.43 13.47 -24.74
N VAL A 362 -22.86 12.39 -25.42
CA VAL A 362 -22.66 12.17 -26.87
C VAL A 362 -23.99 12.08 -27.64
N PRO A 363 -24.22 12.74 -28.79
CA PRO A 363 -25.55 12.87 -29.41
C PRO A 363 -26.19 11.60 -30.03
N SER A 364 -25.60 10.39 -29.91
CA SER A 364 -25.83 9.33 -30.90
C SER A 364 -26.45 8.00 -30.41
N LEU A 365 -27.11 7.94 -29.24
CA LEU A 365 -27.94 6.77 -28.91
C LEU A 365 -29.40 6.99 -29.34
N ARG A 366 -29.90 6.16 -30.25
CA ARG A 366 -31.34 6.00 -30.50
C ARG A 366 -31.86 4.86 -29.64
N GLN A 367 -32.92 5.11 -28.86
CA GLN A 367 -33.64 4.09 -28.09
C GLN A 367 -34.34 3.12 -29.07
N THR A 368 -33.90 1.86 -29.14
CA THR A 368 -34.47 0.85 -30.05
C THR A 368 -35.44 -0.13 -29.37
N THR A 369 -35.59 -0.05 -28.04
CA THR A 369 -36.48 -0.93 -27.27
C THR A 369 -37.03 -0.19 -26.03
N PRO A 370 -38.33 -0.29 -25.71
CA PRO A 370 -38.91 0.42 -24.58
C PRO A 370 -38.45 -0.19 -23.25
N CYS A 371 -37.95 0.65 -22.33
CA CYS A 371 -37.67 0.27 -20.96
C CYS A 371 -38.98 -0.04 -20.22
N ARG A 372 -39.08 -1.20 -19.58
CA ARG A 372 -40.10 -1.43 -18.53
C ARG A 372 -39.57 -0.82 -17.23
N GLY A 373 -39.74 0.48 -17.09
CA GLY A 373 -39.31 1.28 -15.94
C GLY A 373 -39.13 2.73 -16.36
N VAL A 374 -39.57 3.68 -15.54
CA VAL A 374 -39.47 5.13 -15.81
C VAL A 374 -37.98 5.52 -15.80
N ALA A 375 -37.34 5.45 -16.96
CA ALA A 375 -36.02 6.01 -17.19
C ALA A 375 -36.21 7.41 -17.75
N ILE A 376 -35.81 8.44 -16.99
CA ILE A 376 -35.70 9.79 -17.54
C ILE A 376 -34.37 9.84 -18.30
N LEU A 377 -34.43 9.70 -19.62
CA LEU A 377 -33.27 9.96 -20.47
C LEU A 377 -33.17 11.47 -20.68
N HIS A 378 -32.30 12.15 -19.92
CA HIS A 378 -31.98 13.55 -20.20
C HIS A 378 -30.97 13.62 -21.36
N LEU A 379 -31.47 13.79 -22.58
CA LEU A 379 -30.68 14.23 -23.72
C LEU A 379 -30.44 15.74 -23.56
N THR A 380 -29.25 16.16 -23.15
CA THR A 380 -28.88 17.58 -23.19
C THR A 380 -28.46 17.91 -24.63
N GLU A 381 -29.34 18.56 -25.39
CA GLU A 381 -28.97 19.11 -26.70
C GLU A 381 -27.97 20.25 -26.50
N PRO A 382 -26.88 20.35 -27.30
CA PRO A 382 -26.06 21.56 -27.31
C PRO A 382 -26.91 22.71 -27.84
N ARG A 383 -27.01 23.81 -27.07
CA ARG A 383 -27.56 25.06 -27.58
C ARG A 383 -26.70 25.49 -28.77
N ILE A 384 -27.30 25.47 -29.97
CA ILE A 384 -26.72 25.99 -31.21
C ILE A 384 -26.53 27.51 -31.09
#